data_AF-A0A379W3W2-F1
#
_entry.id   AF-A0A379W3W2-F1
#
_cell.length_a   1.000
_cell.length_b   1.000
_cell.length_c   1.000
_cell.angle_alpha   90.00
_cell.angle_beta   90.00
_cell.angle_gamma   90.00
#
_symmetry.space_group_name_H-M   'P 1'
#
loop_
_entity.id
_entity.type
_entity.pdbx_description
1 polymer ?
#
loop_
_entity_poly.entity_id
_entity_poly.type
_entity_poly.pdbx_seq_one_letter_code
_entity_poly.pdbx_strand_id
1 'polypeptide(L)'
;MPISRVIEALKHGGLKNRVTVNIKLIDSQDVETRGVEILKDLDAILIPGGFGYRGVEGKIATARYARENNIPYLGICLGDAGCVD
;
A
#
# COMPACT_ATOMS: atom_id res chain seq x y z
N MET A 1 -5.48 7.42 -11.03
CA MET A 1 -4.68 8.47 -10.36
C MET A 1 -3.20 8.08 -10.42
N PRO A 2 -2.27 8.96 -10.79
CA PRO A 2 -0.85 8.62 -10.79
C PRO A 2 -0.31 8.47 -9.36
N ILE A 3 0.51 7.45 -9.13
CA ILE A 3 1.13 7.15 -7.82
C ILE A 3 1.99 8.33 -7.30
N SER A 4 2.47 9.21 -8.20
CA SER A 4 3.27 10.39 -7.85
C SER A 4 2.60 11.31 -6.83
N ARG A 5 1.27 11.48 -6.90
CA ARG A 5 0.50 12.30 -5.94
C ARG A 5 0.52 11.71 -4.53
N VAL A 6 0.45 10.39 -4.41
CA VAL A 6 0.50 9.67 -3.13
C VAL A 6 1.89 9.81 -2.50
N ILE A 7 2.93 9.62 -3.32
CA ILE A 7 4.33 9.77 -2.89
C ILE A 7 4.58 11.19 -2.35
N GLU A 8 4.10 12.22 -3.06
CA GLU A 8 4.24 13.61 -2.62
C GLU A 8 3.47 13.89 -1.34
N ALA A 9 2.24 13.40 -1.21
CA ALA A 9 1.44 13.51 0.01
C ALA A 9 2.13 12.85 1.21
N LEU A 10 2.71 11.67 1.04
CA LEU A 10 3.48 10.98 2.07
C LEU A 10 4.72 11.77 2.48
N LYS A 11 5.50 12.28 1.52
CA LYS A 11 6.66 13.13 1.80
C LYS A 11 6.27 14.39 2.57
N HIS A 12 5.19 15.05 2.16
CA HIS A 12 4.68 16.25 2.83
C HIS A 12 4.16 15.95 4.24
N GLY A 13 3.50 14.80 4.43
CA GLY A 13 3.10 14.29 5.75
C GLY A 13 4.31 14.04 6.67
N GLY A 14 5.40 13.49 6.12
CA GLY A 14 6.67 13.32 6.82
C GLY A 14 7.24 14.64 7.32
N LEU A 15 7.29 15.66 6.46
CA LEU A 15 7.78 17.00 6.82
C LEU A 15 7.01 17.59 8.02
N LYS A 16 5.68 17.49 8.02
CA LYS A 16 4.83 17.98 9.12
C LYS A 16 5.12 17.29 10.45
N ASN A 17 5.52 16.02 10.41
CA ASN A 17 5.83 15.22 11.58
C ASN A 17 7.33 15.17 11.92
N ARG A 18 8.18 15.88 11.16
CA ARG A 18 9.65 15.85 11.28
C ARG A 18 10.23 14.43 11.14
N VAL A 19 9.63 13.62 10.27
CA VAL A 19 10.08 12.26 9.95
C VAL A 19 10.45 12.17 8.47
N THR A 20 11.58 11.54 8.17
CA THR A 20 11.95 11.20 6.79
C THR A 20 11.20 9.95 6.35
N VAL A 21 10.34 10.08 5.33
CA VAL A 21 9.57 8.95 4.79
C VAL A 21 10.36 8.27 3.68
N ASN A 22 10.79 7.03 3.94
CA ASN A 22 11.44 6.16 2.97
C ASN A 22 10.37 5.29 2.30
N ILE A 23 10.20 5.42 0.99
CA ILE A 23 9.12 4.75 0.25
C ILE A 23 9.68 3.56 -0.52
N LYS A 24 9.20 2.35 -0.21
CA LYS A 24 9.44 1.13 -0.98
C LYS A 24 8.20 0.84 -1.83
N LEU A 25 8.33 0.93 -3.16
CA LEU A 25 7.26 0.52 -4.07
C LEU A 25 7.29 -0.99 -4.23
N ILE A 26 6.14 -1.64 -4.02
CA ILE A 26 5.95 -3.09 -4.12
C ILE A 26 4.76 -3.33 -5.03
N ASP A 27 4.92 -4.18 -6.06
CA ASP A 27 3.80 -4.62 -6.89
C ASP A 27 2.97 -5.64 -6.10
N SER A 28 1.65 -5.50 -6.09
CA SER A 28 0.76 -6.49 -5.47
C SER A 28 0.94 -7.90 -6.05
N GLN A 29 1.31 -8.02 -7.32
CA GLN A 29 1.60 -9.33 -7.94
C GLN A 29 2.89 -9.96 -7.40
N ASP A 30 3.84 -9.16 -6.92
CA ASP A 30 5.00 -9.70 -6.20
C ASP A 30 4.56 -10.34 -4.88
N VAL A 31 3.57 -9.76 -4.19
CA VAL A 31 3.02 -10.36 -2.95
C VAL A 31 2.30 -11.67 -3.27
N GLU A 32 1.57 -11.75 -4.38
CA GLU A 32 0.90 -12.97 -4.83
C GLU A 32 1.89 -14.10 -5.16
N THR A 33 3.01 -13.76 -5.81
CA THR A 33 3.96 -14.75 -6.32
C THR A 33 5.08 -15.09 -5.34
N ARG A 34 5.55 -14.12 -4.55
CA ARG A 34 6.69 -14.25 -3.63
C ARG A 34 6.27 -14.31 -2.16
N GLY A 35 4.99 -14.07 -1.87
CA GLY A 35 4.43 -14.08 -0.53
C GLY A 35 4.65 -12.79 0.24
N VAL A 36 4.07 -12.73 1.44
CA VAL A 36 4.06 -11.54 2.31
C VAL A 36 5.43 -11.21 2.92
N GLU A 37 6.43 -12.08 2.79
CA GLU A 37 7.80 -11.84 3.29
C GLU A 37 8.43 -10.58 2.70
N ILE A 38 8.02 -10.15 1.50
CA ILE A 38 8.52 -8.92 0.88
C ILE A 38 8.08 -7.65 1.61
N LEU A 39 7.06 -7.77 2.48
CA LEU A 39 6.49 -6.73 3.34
C LEU A 39 7.18 -6.64 4.71
N LYS A 40 8.14 -7.54 4.98
CA LYS A 40 8.92 -7.50 6.21
C LYS A 40 9.70 -6.19 6.35
N ASP A 41 9.89 -5.76 7.60
CA ASP A 41 10.62 -4.55 7.98
C ASP A 41 9.98 -3.23 7.51
N LEU A 42 8.71 -3.26 7.08
CA LEU A 42 7.93 -2.06 6.80
C LEU A 42 7.28 -1.51 8.08
N ASP A 43 7.52 -0.22 8.35
CA ASP A 43 6.93 0.48 9.51
C ASP A 43 5.44 0.81 9.32
N ALA A 44 5.00 0.96 8.07
CA ALA A 44 3.62 1.25 7.69
C ALA A 44 3.37 0.83 6.24
N ILE A 45 2.11 0.55 5.89
CA ILE A 45 1.71 0.13 4.55
C ILE A 45 0.60 1.02 3.99
N LEU A 46 0.76 1.49 2.76
CA LEU A 46 -0.30 2.20 2.04
C LEU A 46 -0.71 1.35 0.84
N ILE A 47 -1.99 0.99 0.76
CA ILE A 47 -2.57 0.21 -0.33
C ILE A 47 -3.40 1.15 -1.21
N PRO A 48 -2.89 1.59 -2.37
CA PRO A 48 -3.66 2.43 -3.27
C PRO A 48 -4.71 1.62 -4.03
N GLY A 49 -5.85 2.26 -4.29
CA GLY A 49 -6.88 1.76 -5.18
C GLY A 49 -6.33 1.51 -6.58
N GLY A 50 -6.81 0.44 -7.21
CA GLY A 50 -6.46 0.07 -8.57
C GLY A 50 -7.72 -0.36 -9.33
N PHE A 51 -7.63 -0.34 -10.65
CA PHE A 51 -8.76 -0.71 -11.51
C PHE A 51 -8.61 -2.16 -11.98
N GLY A 52 -9.70 -2.93 -11.86
CA GLY A 52 -9.77 -4.33 -12.28
C GLY A 52 -9.08 -5.32 -11.34
N TYR A 53 -9.20 -6.62 -11.65
CA TYR A 53 -8.90 -7.73 -10.73
C TYR A 53 -7.42 -8.08 -10.53
N ARG A 54 -6.50 -7.48 -11.27
CA ARG A 54 -5.08 -7.83 -11.14
C ARG A 54 -4.52 -7.30 -9.83
N GLY A 55 -3.79 -8.15 -9.10
CA GLY A 55 -3.17 -7.76 -7.84
C GLY A 55 -4.13 -7.69 -6.65
N VAL A 56 -5.41 -8.08 -6.81
CA VAL A 56 -6.40 -8.03 -5.72
C VAL A 56 -6.01 -8.96 -4.58
N GLU A 57 -5.65 -10.21 -4.88
CA GLU A 57 -5.24 -11.17 -3.86
C GLU A 57 -3.98 -10.69 -3.13
N GLY A 58 -3.04 -10.06 -3.85
CA GLY A 58 -1.87 -9.43 -3.25
C GLY A 58 -2.21 -8.29 -2.29
N LYS A 59 -3.20 -7.46 -2.63
CA LYS A 59 -3.69 -6.39 -1.75
C LYS A 59 -4.39 -6.95 -0.51
N ILE A 60 -5.24 -7.97 -0.68
CA ILE A 60 -5.92 -8.64 0.43
C ILE A 60 -4.90 -9.29 1.37
N ALA A 61 -3.92 -10.00 0.83
CA ALA A 61 -2.83 -10.61 1.60
C ALA A 61 -2.00 -9.56 2.35
N THR A 62 -1.74 -8.42 1.71
CA THR A 62 -1.03 -7.28 2.32
C THR A 62 -1.83 -6.67 3.48
N ALA A 63 -3.14 -6.42 3.29
CA ALA A 63 -4.01 -5.88 4.34
C ALA A 63 -4.12 -6.86 5.52
N ARG A 64 -4.25 -8.16 5.23
CA ARG A 64 -4.25 -9.21 6.24
C ARG A 64 -2.95 -9.22 7.04
N TYR A 65 -1.81 -9.23 6.35
CA TYR A 65 -0.48 -9.20 6.97
C TYR A 65 -0.31 -8.00 7.88
N ALA A 66 -0.70 -6.80 7.41
CA ALA A 66 -0.60 -5.58 8.21
C ALA A 66 -1.43 -5.66 9.50
N ARG A 67 -2.69 -6.11 9.37
CA ARG A 67 -3.62 -6.28 10.50
C ARG A 67 -3.09 -7.31 11.51
N GLU A 68 -2.60 -8.45 11.05
CA GLU A 68 -2.13 -9.54 11.92
C GLU A 68 -0.82 -9.21 12.63
N ASN A 69 0.01 -8.35 12.03
CA ASN A 69 1.29 -7.91 12.60
C ASN A 69 1.22 -6.54 13.28
N ASN A 70 0.03 -5.96 13.45
CA ASN A 70 -0.18 -4.62 14.02
C ASN A 70 0.62 -3.51 13.32
N ILE A 71 0.83 -3.64 12.01
CA ILE A 71 1.48 -2.63 11.19
C ILE A 71 0.42 -1.60 10.77
N PRO A 72 0.61 -0.29 11.04
CA PRO A 72 -0.29 0.75 10.57
C PRO A 72 -0.50 0.65 9.06
N TYR A 73 -1.76 0.57 8.62
CA TYR A 73 -2.06 0.56 7.20
C TYR A 73 -3.18 1.52 6.81
N LEU A 74 -3.08 2.04 5.58
CA LEU A 74 -4.06 2.94 4.98
C LEU A 74 -4.45 2.43 3.59
N GLY A 75 -5.70 2.03 3.43
CA GLY A 75 -6.31 1.77 2.11
C GLY A 75 -6.92 3.05 1.56
N ILE A 76 -6.60 3.42 0.32
CA ILE A 76 -7.18 4.59 -0.34
C ILE A 76 -7.90 4.15 -1.61
N CYS A 77 -9.23 4.04 -1.54
CA CYS A 77 -10.05 3.71 -2.71
C CYS A 77 -10.41 4.96 -3.51
N LEU A 78 -10.39 4.85 -4.84
CA LEU A 78 -10.94 5.85 -5.76
C LEU A 78 -12.34 5.33 -6.14
N GLY A 79 -13.38 5.78 -5.43
CA GLY A 79 -14.73 5.22 -5.51
C GLY A 79 -15.48 5.46 -6.83
N ASP A 80 -15.03 4.80 -7.90
CA ASP A 80 -15.79 4.59 -9.13
C ASP A 80 -15.98 3.07 -9.32
N ALA A 81 -17.11 2.67 -9.93
CA ALA A 81 -17.68 1.31 -9.99
C ALA A 81 -16.80 0.16 -10.56
N GLY A 82 -15.50 0.39 -10.81
CA GLY A 82 -14.51 -0.60 -11.24
C GLY A 82 -13.34 -0.80 -10.26
N CYS A 83 -13.37 -0.19 -9.08
CA CYS A 83 -12.44 -0.51 -8.00
C CYS A 83 -12.87 -1.81 -7.31
N VAL A 84 -11.92 -2.74 -7.23
CA VAL A 84 -12.03 -3.97 -6.45
C VAL A 84 -11.11 -3.80 -5.24
N ASP A 85 -11.73 -3.75 -4.06
CA ASP A 85 -11.04 -3.71 -2.77
C ASP A 85 -10.67 -5.12 -2.31
#